data_AF-A0A800AWQ8-F1
#
_entry.id   AF-A0A800AWQ8-F1
#
_cell.length_a   1.000
_cell.length_b   1.000
_cell.length_c   1.000
_cell.angle_alpha   90.00
_cell.angle_beta   90.00
_cell.angle_gamma   90.00
#
_symmetry.space_group_name_H-M   'P 1'
#
loop_
_entity.id
_entity.type
_entity.pdbx_description
1 polymer ?
#
loop_
_entity_poly.entity_id
_entity_poly.type
_entity_poly.pdbx_seq_one_letter_code
_entity_poly.pdbx_strand_id
1 'polypeptide(L)'
;QFKKVFFEIEHPSRTTKHVSDPIKGSAAKRINMYLRWMVRQDNTGVDFGIWKSISPAVLSCPLDVHSGNVARKLGLLTRKQNDWKALSELDTNLRKLDSKDPTKYDFALFGLGVFEGF
;
A
#
# COMPACT_ATOMS: atom_id res chain seq x y z
N GLN A 1 -8.64 1.38 -14.50
CA GLN A 1 -10.06 1.80 -14.54
C GLN A 1 -10.34 3.00 -13.64
N PHE A 2 -10.08 2.92 -12.32
CA PHE A 2 -10.37 4.00 -11.36
C PHE A 2 -9.96 5.41 -11.80
N LYS A 3 -8.70 5.63 -12.19
CA LYS A 3 -8.22 6.97 -12.58
C LYS A 3 -8.99 7.56 -13.77
N LYS A 4 -9.47 6.73 -14.70
CA LYS A 4 -10.29 7.19 -15.82
C LYS A 4 -11.65 7.70 -15.33
N VAL A 5 -12.30 6.96 -14.43
CA VAL A 5 -13.59 7.33 -13.83
C VAL A 5 -13.43 8.57 -12.94
N PHE A 6 -12.39 8.63 -12.11
CA PHE A 6 -12.15 9.76 -11.21
C PHE A 6 -12.01 11.11 -11.96
N PHE A 7 -11.52 11.06 -13.19
CA PHE A 7 -11.30 12.23 -14.05
C PHE A 7 -12.28 12.27 -15.24
N GLU A 8 -13.45 11.66 -15.12
CA GLU A 8 -14.44 11.61 -16.21
C GLU A 8 -15.16 12.94 -16.45
N ILE A 9 -15.30 13.77 -15.42
CA ILE A 9 -15.89 15.10 -15.49
C ILE A 9 -14.83 16.16 -15.83
N GLU A 10 -15.25 17.36 -16.26
CA GLU A 10 -14.33 18.45 -16.56
C GLU A 10 -13.44 18.81 -15.37
N HIS A 11 -12.13 18.92 -15.60
CA HIS A 11 -11.15 19.22 -14.56
C HIS A 11 -9.87 19.83 -15.16
N PRO A 12 -9.11 20.64 -14.40
CA PRO A 12 -7.82 21.15 -14.88
C PRO A 12 -6.77 20.04 -15.00
N SER A 13 -6.09 19.91 -16.15
CA SER A 13 -5.12 18.84 -16.42
C SER A 13 -4.02 18.69 -15.35
N ARG A 14 -3.63 19.81 -14.71
CA ARG A 14 -2.61 19.82 -13.65
C ARG A 14 -2.97 18.98 -12.42
N THR A 15 -4.25 18.68 -12.19
CA THR A 15 -4.72 17.93 -11.01
C THR A 15 -4.49 16.42 -11.16
N THR A 16 -4.39 15.93 -12.39
CA THR A 16 -4.24 14.50 -12.73
C THR A 16 -2.98 13.84 -12.16
N LYS A 17 -1.96 14.63 -11.80
CA LYS A 17 -0.71 14.16 -11.19
C LYS A 17 -0.88 13.72 -9.73
N HIS A 18 -1.94 14.14 -9.05
CA HIS A 18 -2.15 13.87 -7.62
C HIS A 18 -2.77 12.50 -7.35
N VAL A 19 -3.39 11.88 -8.37
CA VAL A 19 -3.94 10.53 -8.29
C VAL A 19 -3.00 9.58 -9.03
N SER A 20 -2.44 8.62 -8.31
CA SER A 20 -1.53 7.63 -8.86
C SER A 20 -2.21 6.75 -9.91
N ASP A 21 -1.42 6.30 -10.89
CA ASP A 21 -1.87 5.37 -11.92
C ASP A 21 -1.01 4.11 -11.89
N PRO A 22 -1.52 2.99 -11.34
CA PRO A 22 -0.81 1.72 -11.36
C PRO A 22 -0.43 1.25 -12.77
N ILE A 23 -1.25 1.57 -13.78
CA ILE A 23 -1.01 1.19 -15.18
C ILE A 23 0.28 1.87 -15.70
N LYS A 24 0.61 3.06 -15.18
CA LYS A 24 1.84 3.80 -15.51
C LYS A 24 3.03 3.43 -14.62
N GLY A 25 2.98 2.33 -13.87
CA GLY A 25 4.11 1.90 -13.04
C GLY A 25 4.02 2.34 -11.57
N SER A 26 3.02 3.10 -11.14
CA SER A 26 2.97 3.57 -9.75
C SER A 26 2.63 2.44 -8.77
N ALA A 27 3.32 2.36 -7.63
CA ALA A 27 2.90 1.51 -6.51
C ALA A 27 1.60 2.00 -5.83
N ALA A 28 1.06 3.16 -6.24
CA ALA A 28 -0.18 3.75 -5.72
C ALA A 28 -0.28 3.87 -4.19
N LYS A 29 0.86 4.07 -3.51
CA LYS A 29 1.01 4.18 -2.05
C LYS A 29 -0.16 4.89 -1.36
N ARG A 30 -0.50 6.10 -1.82
CA ARG A 30 -1.52 6.94 -1.17
C ARG A 30 -2.90 6.31 -1.19
N ILE A 31 -3.27 5.68 -2.31
CA ILE A 31 -4.55 4.97 -2.44
C ILE A 31 -4.54 3.76 -1.51
N ASN A 32 -3.46 2.98 -1.50
CA ASN A 32 -3.34 1.83 -0.60
C ASN A 32 -3.40 2.23 0.88
N MET A 33 -2.77 3.34 1.26
CA MET A 33 -2.80 3.86 2.64
C MET A 33 -4.21 4.30 3.03
N TYR A 34 -4.91 5.00 2.13
CA TYR A 34 -6.30 5.39 2.37
C TYR A 34 -7.20 4.16 2.53
N LEU A 35 -7.09 3.18 1.62
CA LEU A 35 -7.85 1.92 1.71
C LEU A 35 -7.55 1.17 3.00
N ARG A 36 -6.28 1.12 3.42
CA ARG A 36 -5.86 0.54 4.71
C ARG A 36 -6.65 1.17 5.86
N TRP A 37 -6.62 2.50 6.00
CA TRP A 37 -7.30 3.20 7.09
C TRP A 37 -8.81 3.01 7.06
N MET A 38 -9.43 3.00 5.88
CA MET A 38 -10.88 2.89 5.76
C MET A 38 -11.39 1.47 6.00
N VAL A 39 -10.62 0.44 5.62
CA VAL A 39 -11.07 -0.96 5.63
C VAL A 39 -10.58 -1.73 6.85
N ARG A 40 -9.29 -1.61 7.22
CA ARG A 40 -8.78 -2.30 8.42
C ARG A 40 -9.32 -1.64 9.67
N GLN A 41 -9.53 -2.45 10.70
CA GLN A 41 -9.81 -1.99 12.04
C GLN A 41 -8.72 -2.54 12.94
N ASP A 42 -8.00 -1.65 13.62
CA ASP A 42 -6.99 -2.02 14.62
C ASP A 42 -7.44 -1.65 16.04
N ASN A 43 -6.67 -2.08 17.03
CA ASN A 43 -6.94 -1.81 18.45
C ASN A 43 -6.23 -0.54 18.96
N THR A 44 -5.49 0.14 18.09
CA THR A 44 -4.62 1.29 18.41
C THR A 44 -5.21 2.63 17.97
N GLY A 45 -6.30 2.61 17.19
CA GLY A 45 -6.98 3.79 16.67
C GLY A 45 -6.34 4.42 15.42
N VAL A 46 -5.40 3.74 14.76
CA VAL A 46 -4.75 4.25 13.54
C VAL A 46 -5.61 3.97 12.31
N ASP A 47 -6.10 2.73 12.18
CA ASP A 47 -7.01 2.30 11.12
C ASP A 47 -8.47 2.50 11.56
N PHE A 48 -9.20 3.40 10.90
CA PHE A 48 -10.59 3.78 11.24
C PHE A 48 -11.60 2.65 11.09
N GLY A 49 -11.42 1.79 10.08
CA GLY A 49 -12.28 0.64 9.84
C GLY A 49 -13.74 0.99 9.54
N ILE A 50 -14.02 2.15 8.92
CA ILE A 50 -15.38 2.60 8.61
C ILE A 50 -16.06 1.67 7.59
N TRP A 51 -15.32 1.09 6.65
CA TRP A 51 -15.83 0.26 5.57
C TRP A 51 -15.79 -1.22 5.94
N LYS A 52 -16.93 -1.76 6.38
CA LYS A 52 -17.07 -3.16 6.84
C LYS A 52 -17.32 -4.19 5.74
N SER A 53 -17.68 -3.75 4.54
CA SER A 53 -18.02 -4.64 3.42
C SER A 53 -16.83 -5.15 2.63
N ILE A 54 -15.63 -4.61 2.88
CA ILE A 54 -14.39 -4.97 2.18
C ILE A 54 -13.52 -5.76 3.15
N SER A 55 -12.98 -6.90 2.70
CA SER A 55 -12.07 -7.70 3.51
C SER A 55 -10.67 -7.08 3.54
N PRO A 56 -10.00 -6.99 4.72
CA PRO A 56 -8.57 -6.66 4.78
C PRO A 56 -7.70 -7.56 3.90
N ALA A 57 -8.17 -8.78 3.64
CA ALA A 57 -7.51 -9.74 2.79
C ALA A 57 -7.36 -9.25 1.34
N VAL A 58 -8.06 -8.22 0.86
CA VAL A 58 -7.84 -7.70 -0.52
C VAL A 58 -6.93 -6.48 -0.56
N LEU A 59 -6.46 -6.02 0.59
CA LEU A 59 -5.63 -4.83 0.68
C LEU A 59 -4.17 -5.12 0.31
N SER A 60 -3.50 -4.06 -0.12
CA SER A 60 -2.09 -4.02 -0.48
C SER A 60 -1.33 -3.11 0.48
N CYS A 61 -0.08 -3.46 0.78
CA CYS A 61 0.77 -2.63 1.63
C CYS A 61 1.00 -1.25 0.98
N PRO A 62 0.98 -0.13 1.72
CA PRO A 62 1.32 1.18 1.17
C PRO A 62 2.84 1.33 0.99
N LEU A 63 3.38 0.64 0.00
CA LEU A 63 4.82 0.58 -0.28
C LEU A 63 5.43 1.97 -0.52
N ASP A 64 6.43 2.31 0.29
CA ASP A 64 7.26 3.50 0.14
C ASP A 64 8.76 3.19 0.16
N VAL A 65 9.58 4.25 0.14
CA VAL A 65 11.05 4.11 0.09
C VAL A 65 11.57 3.38 1.33
N HIS A 66 11.11 3.74 2.53
CA HIS A 66 11.58 3.13 3.78
C HIS A 66 11.10 1.69 3.91
N SER A 67 9.80 1.46 3.76
CA SER A 67 9.18 0.14 3.88
C SER A 67 9.74 -0.81 2.82
N GLY A 68 9.98 -0.31 1.60
CA GLY A 68 10.61 -1.09 0.54
C GLY A 68 12.07 -1.45 0.83
N ASN A 69 12.83 -0.57 1.49
CA ASN A 69 14.22 -0.87 1.88
C ASN A 69 14.27 -1.94 2.97
N VAL A 70 13.43 -1.82 4.00
CA VAL A 70 13.31 -2.82 5.05
C VAL A 70 12.86 -4.16 4.47
N ALA A 71 11.82 -4.17 3.63
CA ALA A 71 11.36 -5.39 2.96
C ALA A 71 12.45 -6.08 2.14
N ARG A 72 13.34 -5.32 1.49
CA ARG A 72 14.50 -5.87 0.75
C ARG A 72 15.54 -6.50 1.67
N LYS A 73 15.87 -5.82 2.76
CA LYS A 73 16.81 -6.35 3.77
C LYS A 73 16.27 -7.63 4.41
N LEU A 74 14.95 -7.74 4.57
CA LEU A 74 14.27 -8.94 5.08
C LEU A 74 14.05 -10.02 4.02
N GLY A 75 14.43 -9.81 2.76
CA GLY A 75 14.22 -10.76 1.67
C GLY A 75 12.75 -10.93 1.22
N LEU A 76 11.84 -10.07 1.68
CA LEU A 76 10.43 -10.05 1.28
C LEU A 76 10.21 -9.38 -0.09
N LEU A 77 11.19 -8.61 -0.55
CA LEU A 77 11.17 -7.91 -1.82
C LEU A 77 12.56 -7.96 -2.46
N THR A 78 12.66 -8.29 -3.74
CA THR A 78 13.95 -8.31 -4.47
C THR A 78 14.02 -7.19 -5.51
N ARG A 79 12.89 -6.77 -6.07
CA ARG A 79 12.82 -5.70 -7.05
C ARG A 79 13.34 -4.38 -6.49
N LYS A 80 14.27 -3.73 -7.21
CA LYS A 80 14.88 -2.46 -6.79
C LYS A 80 13.95 -1.25 -6.91
N GLN A 81 13.06 -1.24 -7.90
CA GLN A 81 12.12 -0.12 -8.12
C GLN A 81 10.93 -0.23 -7.16
N ASN A 82 10.38 0.91 -6.74
CA ASN A 82 9.12 0.97 -5.97
C ASN A 82 7.94 1.21 -6.92
N ASP A 83 7.60 0.19 -7.70
CA ASP A 83 6.49 0.21 -8.65
C ASP A 83 5.40 -0.82 -8.27
N TRP A 84 4.34 -0.91 -9.07
CA TRP A 84 3.27 -1.87 -8.81
C TRP A 84 3.75 -3.33 -8.83
N LYS A 85 4.84 -3.64 -9.55
CA LYS A 85 5.40 -4.99 -9.60
C LYS A 85 6.06 -5.33 -8.27
N ALA A 86 6.81 -4.38 -7.69
CA ALA A 86 7.37 -4.53 -6.36
C ALA A 86 6.28 -4.67 -5.29
N LEU A 87 5.20 -3.90 -5.41
CA LEU A 87 4.05 -4.07 -4.52
C LEU A 87 3.44 -5.47 -4.63
N SER A 88 3.23 -5.97 -5.85
CA SER A 88 2.69 -7.31 -6.08
C SER A 88 3.59 -8.42 -5.50
N GLU A 89 4.91 -8.29 -5.65
CA GLU A 89 5.89 -9.20 -5.05
C GLU A 89 5.79 -9.17 -3.51
N LEU A 90 5.78 -7.97 -2.93
CA LEU A 90 5.65 -7.78 -1.49
C LEU A 90 4.34 -8.38 -0.96
N ASP A 91 3.20 -8.05 -1.58
CA ASP A 91 1.88 -8.58 -1.20
C ASP A 91 1.86 -10.11 -1.26
N THR A 92 2.46 -10.70 -2.30
CA THR A 92 2.56 -12.17 -2.43
C THR A 92 3.30 -12.78 -1.24
N ASN A 93 4.39 -12.16 -0.80
CA ASN A 93 5.15 -12.65 0.35
C ASN A 93 4.45 -12.38 1.69
N LEU A 94 3.84 -11.20 1.88
CA LEU A 94 3.08 -10.88 3.10
C LEU A 94 1.87 -11.81 3.28
N ARG A 95 1.22 -12.22 2.18
CA ARG A 95 0.10 -13.18 2.21
C ARG A 95 0.50 -14.59 2.62
N LYS A 96 1.77 -14.98 2.46
CA LYS A 96 2.28 -16.24 3.00
C LYS A 96 2.37 -16.19 4.53
N LEU A 97 2.55 -15.00 5.10
CA LEU A 97 2.61 -14.79 6.55
C LEU A 97 1.20 -14.65 7.15
N ASP A 98 0.35 -13.85 6.52
CA ASP A 98 -1.08 -13.75 6.86
C ASP A 98 -1.91 -13.40 5.62
N SER A 99 -2.71 -14.35 5.15
CA SER A 99 -3.58 -14.17 3.98
C SER A 99 -4.86 -13.39 4.29
N LYS A 100 -5.27 -13.30 5.57
CA LYS A 100 -6.48 -12.61 6.02
C LYS A 100 -6.24 -11.12 6.24
N ASP A 101 -5.05 -10.75 6.68
CA ASP A 101 -4.65 -9.35 6.86
C ASP A 101 -3.17 -9.12 6.52
N PRO A 102 -2.80 -9.14 5.22
CA PRO A 102 -1.41 -8.95 4.80
C PRO A 102 -0.91 -7.51 5.01
N THR A 103 -1.81 -6.52 5.05
CA THR A 103 -1.42 -5.11 5.17
C THR A 103 -1.05 -4.72 6.60
N LYS A 104 -1.36 -5.53 7.62
CA LYS A 104 -0.92 -5.28 9.01
C LYS A 104 0.58 -5.11 9.18
N TYR A 105 1.37 -5.74 8.30
CA TYR A 105 2.83 -5.67 8.34
C TYR A 105 3.40 -4.32 7.92
N ASP A 106 2.58 -3.42 7.35
CA ASP A 106 3.01 -2.05 7.05
C ASP A 106 3.59 -1.35 8.29
N PHE A 107 2.93 -1.49 9.43
CA PHE A 107 3.40 -0.90 10.69
C PHE A 107 4.75 -1.47 11.12
N ALA A 108 4.97 -2.77 10.95
CA ALA A 108 6.24 -3.42 11.28
C ALA A 108 7.37 -3.01 10.31
N LEU A 109 7.09 -3.00 9.00
CA LEU A 109 8.06 -2.59 7.97
C LEU A 109 8.47 -1.12 8.12
N PHE A 110 7.50 -0.26 8.43
CA PHE A 110 7.78 1.15 8.71
C PHE A 110 8.53 1.33 10.04
N GLY A 111 8.06 0.68 11.10
CA GLY A 111 8.64 0.79 12.45
C GLY A 111 10.09 0.34 12.52
N LEU A 112 10.43 -0.80 11.91
CA LEU A 112 11.82 -1.27 11.82
C LEU A 112 12.75 -0.24 11.16
N GLY A 113 12.29 0.45 10.12
CA GLY A 113 13.09 1.46 9.44
C GLY A 113 13.31 2.73 10.27
N VAL A 114 12.29 3.17 11.01
CA VAL A 114 12.33 4.42 11.78
C VAL A 114 13.02 4.25 13.14
N PHE A 115 12.77 3.14 13.83
CA PHE A 115 13.17 2.98 15.23
C PHE A 115 14.43 2.12 15.41
N GLU A 116 14.65 1.13 14.54
CA GLU A 116 15.76 0.18 14.69
C GLU A 116 16.97 0.50 13.80
N GLY A 117 16.92 1.59 13.01
CA GLY A 117 18.00 1.97 12.09
C GLY A 117 18.32 0.90 11.04
N PHE A 118 17.33 0.06 10.71
CA PHE A 118 17.49 -1.20 10.00
C PHE A 118 18.03 -1.05 8.59
#